data_AF-A0A8R1TTB7-F1
#
_entry.id   AF-A0A8R1TTB7-F1
#
_cell.length_a   1.000
_cell.length_b   1.000
_cell.length_c   1.000
_cell.angle_alpha   90.00
_cell.angle_beta   90.00
_cell.angle_gamma   90.00
#
_symmetry.space_group_name_H-M   'P 1'
#
loop_
_entity.id
_entity.type
_entity.pdbx_description
1 polymer ?
#
loop_
_entity_poly.entity_id
_entity_poly.type
_entity_poly.pdbx_seq_one_letter_code
_entity_poly.pdbx_strand_id
1 'polypeptide(L)'
;MASLRSTELRRKRSTNTMACLLQGMEGSSVAIELKDYSVVQGILAHCDDAMNIEMKVVTIYQSKHPSKSFHCDNFYIQGKFIRFVHFDHYFNAAKVIHRSLNVRRKFGRPSEKRTY
;
A
#
# COMPACT_ATOMS: atom_id res chain seq x y z
N MET A 1 -20.35 -10.76 -15.16
CA MET A 1 -20.83 -9.85 -14.09
C MET A 1 -20.02 -9.93 -12.78
N ALA A 2 -19.68 -11.11 -12.26
CA ALA A 2 -18.95 -11.24 -10.99
C ALA A 2 -17.60 -10.50 -10.93
N SER A 3 -16.80 -10.55 -12.01
CA SER A 3 -15.51 -9.85 -12.10
C SER A 3 -15.66 -8.32 -11.95
N LEU A 4 -16.62 -7.70 -12.65
CA LEU A 4 -16.90 -6.26 -12.54
C LEU A 4 -17.23 -5.85 -11.11
N ARG A 5 -18.14 -6.60 -10.44
CA ARG A 5 -18.49 -6.34 -9.02
C ARG A 5 -17.27 -6.42 -8.10
N SER A 6 -16.35 -7.35 -8.35
CA SER A 6 -15.11 -7.46 -7.58
C SER A 6 -14.20 -6.25 -7.78
N THR A 7 -14.08 -5.73 -9.01
CA THR A 7 -13.28 -4.53 -9.29
C THR A 7 -13.85 -3.28 -8.63
N GLU A 8 -15.18 -3.14 -8.60
CA GLU A 8 -15.84 -2.02 -7.91
C GLU A 8 -15.65 -2.09 -6.39
N LEU A 9 -15.75 -3.27 -5.79
CA LEU A 9 -15.52 -3.46 -4.36
C LEU A 9 -14.07 -3.15 -3.99
N ARG A 10 -13.10 -3.63 -4.79
CA ARG A 10 -11.69 -3.29 -4.61
C ARG A 10 -11.43 -1.80 -4.71
N ARG A 11 -12.03 -1.17 -5.71
CA ARG A 11 -11.96 0.29 -5.88
C ARG A 11 -12.53 1.00 -4.65
N LYS A 12 -13.72 0.63 -4.16
CA LYS A 12 -14.34 1.22 -2.97
C LYS A 12 -13.46 1.06 -1.72
N ARG A 13 -12.81 -0.10 -1.53
CA ARG A 13 -11.88 -0.31 -0.42
C ARG A 13 -10.66 0.57 -0.53
N SER A 14 -9.99 0.59 -1.68
CA SER A 14 -8.85 1.49 -1.89
C SER A 14 -9.24 2.95 -1.63
N THR A 15 -10.38 3.43 -2.14
CA THR A 15 -10.76 4.85 -2.02
C THR A 15 -11.21 5.28 -0.63
N ASN A 16 -11.65 4.34 0.22
CA ASN A 16 -12.21 4.62 1.54
C ASN A 16 -11.30 4.18 2.70
N THR A 17 -10.08 3.74 2.41
CA THR A 17 -9.11 3.29 3.42
C THR A 17 -7.74 3.88 3.14
N MET A 18 -6.83 3.75 4.10
CA MET A 18 -5.43 4.15 3.96
C MET A 18 -4.66 3.34 2.91
N ALA A 19 -5.25 2.29 2.33
CA ALA A 19 -4.67 1.59 1.18
C ALA A 19 -4.36 2.55 0.02
N CYS A 20 -5.20 3.56 -0.25
CA CYS A 20 -4.89 4.54 -1.31
C CYS A 20 -3.64 5.38 -1.02
N LEU A 21 -3.31 5.60 0.26
CA LEU A 21 -2.08 6.29 0.61
C LEU A 21 -0.88 5.39 0.29
N LEU A 22 -0.90 4.14 0.77
CA LEU A 22 0.17 3.17 0.53
C LEU A 22 0.39 2.94 -0.99
N GLN A 23 -0.69 2.79 -1.75
CA GLN A 23 -0.65 2.71 -3.21
C GLN A 23 -0.04 3.95 -3.88
N GLY A 24 -0.22 5.12 -3.28
CA GLY A 24 0.40 6.36 -3.76
C GLY A 24 1.86 6.53 -3.37
N MET A 25 2.34 5.69 -2.45
CA MET A 25 3.70 5.69 -1.90
C MET A 25 4.52 4.49 -2.40
N GLU A 26 4.02 3.72 -3.38
CA GLU A 26 4.81 2.67 -4.04
C GLU A 26 6.14 3.23 -4.55
N GLY A 27 7.23 2.51 -4.31
CA GLY A 27 8.61 2.93 -4.53
C GLY A 27 9.28 3.61 -3.33
N SER A 28 8.55 3.90 -2.24
CA SER A 28 9.13 4.54 -1.05
C SER A 28 9.78 3.52 -0.12
N SER A 29 10.85 3.96 0.56
CA SER A 29 11.42 3.24 1.71
C SER A 29 10.48 3.34 2.91
N VAL A 30 10.19 2.20 3.53
CA VAL A 30 9.30 2.11 4.68
C VAL A 30 9.81 1.12 5.73
N ALA A 31 9.43 1.34 6.98
CA ALA A 31 9.52 0.34 8.04
C ALA A 31 8.10 -0.06 8.46
N ILE A 32 7.81 -1.35 8.45
CA ILE A 32 6.50 -1.89 8.79
C ILE A 32 6.62 -2.62 10.12
N GLU A 33 5.91 -2.12 11.12
CA GLU A 33 5.75 -2.82 12.39
C GLU A 33 4.58 -3.81 12.27
N LEU A 34 4.87 -5.07 12.55
CA LEU A 34 3.88 -6.13 12.62
C LEU A 34 3.27 -6.23 14.02
N LYS A 35 2.11 -6.88 14.13
CA LYS A 35 1.39 -7.08 15.39
C LYS A 35 2.16 -7.91 16.42
N ASP A 36 3.09 -8.75 15.97
CA ASP A 36 4.02 -9.51 16.83
C ASP A 36 5.26 -8.69 17.23
N TYR A 37 5.27 -7.38 16.94
CA TYR A 37 6.36 -6.44 17.20
C TYR A 37 7.62 -6.68 16.37
N SER A 38 7.58 -7.58 15.36
CA SER A 38 8.65 -7.67 14.37
C SER A 38 8.61 -6.45 13.44
N VAL A 39 9.77 -6.03 12.93
CA VAL A 39 9.90 -4.88 12.02
C VAL A 39 10.42 -5.34 10.68
N VAL A 40 9.77 -4.93 9.60
CA VAL A 40 10.19 -5.20 8.23
C VAL A 40 10.54 -3.89 7.54
N GLN A 41 11.82 -3.70 7.22
CA GLN A 41 12.30 -2.52 6.51
C GLN A 41 12.57 -2.86 5.05
N GLY A 42 12.25 -1.96 4.13
CA GLY A 42 12.54 -2.13 2.70
C GLY A 42 11.73 -1.19 1.82
N ILE A 43 11.70 -1.45 0.52
CA ILE A 43 10.97 -0.66 -0.45
C ILE A 43 9.55 -1.20 -0.61
N LEU A 44 8.54 -0.35 -0.44
CA LEU A 44 7.15 -0.67 -0.73
C LEU A 44 6.98 -0.88 -2.25
N ALA A 45 6.91 -2.13 -2.70
CA ALA A 45 6.83 -2.45 -4.12
C ALA A 45 5.38 -2.44 -4.63
N HIS A 46 4.45 -2.97 -3.84
CA HIS A 46 3.03 -2.96 -4.16
C HIS A 46 2.17 -2.98 -2.91
N CYS A 47 0.98 -2.35 -2.97
CA CYS A 47 -0.06 -2.47 -1.95
C CYS A 47 -1.42 -2.74 -2.61
N ASP A 48 -2.07 -3.85 -2.24
CA ASP A 48 -3.43 -4.13 -2.72
C ASP A 48 -4.51 -3.34 -1.94
N ASP A 49 -5.78 -3.55 -2.27
CA ASP A 49 -6.91 -2.88 -1.61
C ASP A 49 -7.23 -3.41 -0.20
N ALA A 50 -6.62 -4.53 0.19
CA ALA A 50 -6.69 -5.12 1.53
C ALA A 50 -5.45 -4.80 2.38
N MET A 51 -4.58 -3.90 1.91
CA MET A 51 -3.28 -3.55 2.51
C MET A 51 -2.32 -4.74 2.65
N ASN A 52 -2.47 -5.77 1.81
CA ASN A 52 -1.38 -6.71 1.63
C ASN A 52 -0.26 -6.01 0.85
N ILE A 53 0.97 -6.21 1.31
CA ILE A 53 2.13 -5.47 0.84
C ILE A 53 3.16 -6.45 0.29
N GLU A 54 3.66 -6.13 -0.90
CA GLU A 54 4.91 -6.67 -1.43
C GLU A 54 6.03 -5.67 -1.18
N MET A 55 7.15 -6.15 -0.64
CA MET A 55 8.34 -5.35 -0.38
C MET A 55 9.54 -5.89 -1.15
N LYS A 56 10.47 -5.00 -1.48
CA LYS A 56 11.76 -5.32 -2.10
C LYS A 56 12.93 -4.86 -1.23
N VAL A 57 14.08 -5.53 -1.37
CA VAL A 57 15.34 -5.20 -0.65
C VAL A 57 15.08 -5.11 0.85
N VAL A 58 14.68 -6.24 1.43
CA VAL A 58 14.03 -6.31 2.73
C VAL A 58 15.02 -6.72 3.81
N THR A 59 14.93 -6.06 4.95
CA THR A 59 15.57 -6.47 6.21
C THR A 59 14.52 -6.67 7.28
N ILE A 60 14.51 -7.84 7.91
CA ILE A 60 13.52 -8.25 8.91
C ILE A 60 14.21 -8.32 10.27
N TYR A 61 13.65 -7.62 11.26
CA TYR A 61 14.09 -7.64 12.65
C TYR A 61 13.03 -8.35 13.51
N GLN A 62 13.45 -9.39 14.22
CA GLN A 62 12.56 -10.12 15.12
C GLN A 62 12.47 -9.42 16.48
N SER A 63 11.25 -9.30 17.02
CA SER A 63 10.99 -8.68 18.32
C SER A 63 11.90 -9.19 19.45
N LYS A 64 12.11 -10.52 19.52
CA LYS A 64 12.89 -11.16 20.58
C LYS A 64 14.41 -11.05 20.39
N HIS A 65 14.88 -10.83 19.17
CA HIS A 65 16.31 -10.83 18.84
C HIS A 65 16.63 -9.72 17.82
N PRO A 66 16.61 -8.43 18.24
CA PRO A 66 16.83 -7.31 17.33
C PRO A 66 18.21 -7.31 16.64
N SER A 67 19.21 -7.96 17.26
CA SER A 67 20.55 -8.13 16.68
C SER A 67 20.60 -9.16 15.55
N LYS A 68 19.57 -9.99 15.40
CA LYS A 68 19.45 -10.95 14.29
C LYS A 68 18.52 -10.37 13.24
N SER A 69 19.10 -9.87 12.16
CA SER A 69 18.37 -9.46 10.96
C SER A 69 18.40 -10.55 9.89
N PHE A 70 17.32 -10.66 9.13
CA PHE A 70 17.24 -11.51 7.94
C PHE A 70 17.08 -10.63 6.71
N HIS A 71 17.82 -10.94 5.65
CA HIS A 71 17.77 -10.21 4.39
C HIS A 71 17.11 -11.07 3.32
N CYS A 72 16.22 -10.47 2.52
CA CYS A 72 15.67 -11.10 1.33
C CYS A 72 15.32 -10.07 0.26
N ASP A 73 15.35 -10.50 -1.00
CA ASP A 73 15.07 -9.60 -2.13
C ASP A 73 13.61 -9.20 -2.20
N ASN A 74 12.70 -10.12 -1.82
CA ASN A 74 11.26 -9.92 -1.86
C ASN A 74 10.63 -10.47 -0.58
N PHE A 75 9.64 -9.76 -0.05
CA PHE A 75 8.87 -10.19 1.12
C PHE A 75 7.41 -9.80 0.99
N TYR A 76 6.51 -10.68 1.42
CA TYR A 76 5.07 -10.45 1.36
C TYR A 76 4.47 -10.41 2.76
N ILE A 77 3.67 -9.38 3.02
CA ILE A 77 3.01 -9.14 4.31
C ILE A 77 1.50 -9.10 4.07
N GLN A 78 0.77 -9.93 4.79
CA GLN A 78 -0.69 -9.81 4.82
C GLN A 78 -1.10 -8.60 5.66
N GLY A 79 -2.01 -7.76 5.14
CA GLY A 79 -2.41 -6.51 5.77
C GLY A 79 -2.97 -6.68 7.18
N LYS A 80 -3.58 -7.82 7.48
CA LYS A 80 -4.11 -8.15 8.81
C LYS A 80 -3.04 -8.26 9.90
N PHE A 81 -1.76 -8.42 9.54
CA PHE A 81 -0.64 -8.48 10.48
C PHE A 81 0.07 -7.15 10.67
N ILE A 82 -0.23 -6.14 9.84
CA ILE A 82 0.36 -4.81 9.95
C ILE A 82 -0.23 -4.08 11.16
N ARG A 83 0.64 -3.42 11.92
CA ARG A 83 0.27 -2.50 12.99
C ARG A 83 0.53 -1.06 12.56
N PHE A 84 1.74 -0.76 12.11
CA PHE A 84 2.12 0.57 11.64
C PHE A 84 2.97 0.49 10.38
N VAL A 85 2.88 1.52 9.54
CA VAL A 85 3.78 1.76 8.42
C VAL A 85 4.43 3.10 8.65
N HIS A 86 5.75 3.10 8.78
CA HIS A 86 6.57 4.29 9.00
C HIS A 86 7.27 4.66 7.69
N PHE A 87 7.28 5.94 7.39
CA PHE A 87 8.00 6.52 6.27
C PHE A 87 9.25 7.25 6.79
N ASP A 88 10.32 7.21 6.02
CA ASP A 88 11.61 7.84 6.35
C ASP A 88 11.63 9.36 6.08
N HIS A 89 10.56 9.91 5.50
CA HIS A 89 10.44 11.33 5.20
C HIS A 89 9.01 11.83 5.42
N TYR A 90 8.90 13.13 5.67
CA TYR A 90 7.61 13.82 5.69
C TYR A 90 7.11 14.07 4.27
N PHE A 91 5.80 13.91 4.07
CA PHE A 91 5.14 14.22 2.81
C PHE A 91 3.72 14.72 3.07
N ASN A 92 3.14 15.40 2.07
CA ASN A 92 1.75 15.83 2.14
C ASN A 92 0.83 14.65 1.81
N ALA A 93 0.33 13.96 2.83
CA ALA A 93 -0.55 12.80 2.68
C ALA A 93 -1.82 13.12 1.87
N ALA A 94 -2.43 14.30 2.07
CA ALA A 94 -3.61 14.70 1.30
C ALA A 94 -3.31 14.82 -0.20
N LYS A 95 -2.13 15.33 -0.58
CA LYS A 95 -1.69 15.42 -1.97
C LYS A 95 -1.47 14.04 -2.59
N VAL A 96 -0.89 13.10 -1.82
CA VAL A 96 -0.68 11.71 -2.27
C VAL A 96 -2.02 11.02 -2.47
N ILE A 97 -2.92 11.08 -1.49
CA ILE A 97 -4.27 10.51 -1.57
C ILE A 97 -5.02 11.09 -2.78
N HIS A 98 -5.04 12.41 -2.94
CA HIS A 98 -5.70 13.06 -4.07
C HIS A 98 -5.15 12.58 -5.42
N ARG A 99 -3.83 12.38 -5.53
CA ARG A 99 -3.20 11.82 -6.73
C ARG A 99 -3.66 10.37 -6.96
N SER A 100 -3.57 9.51 -5.95
CA SER A 100 -3.97 8.09 -6.04
C SER A 100 -5.42 7.90 -6.49
N LEU A 101 -6.33 8.75 -6.00
CA LEU A 101 -7.75 8.69 -6.34
C LEU A 101 -8.04 9.19 -7.77
N ASN A 102 -7.28 10.16 -8.28
CA ASN A 102 -7.52 10.77 -9.58
C ASN A 102 -6.83 10.08 -10.76
N VAL A 103 -5.65 9.48 -10.56
CA VAL A 103 -4.99 8.68 -11.60
C VAL A 103 -5.93 7.58 -12.10
N ARG A 104 -6.68 6.96 -11.18
CA ARG A 104 -7.66 5.91 -11.51
C ARG A 104 -8.92 6.41 -12.23
N ARG A 105 -9.22 7.72 -12.18
CA ARG A 105 -10.36 8.30 -12.92
C ARG A 105 -10.02 8.48 -14.40
N LYS A 106 -8.77 8.81 -14.76
CA LYS A 106 -8.38 9.07 -16.16
C LYS A 106 -8.47 7.84 -17.06
N PHE A 107 -8.42 6.63 -16.52
CA PHE A 107 -8.62 5.39 -17.27
C PHE A 107 -10.09 4.93 -17.35
N GLY A 108 -11.01 5.58 -16.61
CA GLY A 108 -12.43 5.38 -16.80
C GLY A 108 -12.93 6.33 -17.88
N ARG A 109 -13.55 5.79 -18.94
CA ARG A 109 -14.12 6.51 -20.10
C ARG A 109 -14.48 7.97 -19.79
N PRO A 110 -14.02 8.96 -20.60
CA PRO A 110 -14.55 10.31 -20.50
C PRO A 110 -16.07 10.24 -20.57
N SER A 111 -16.73 10.80 -19.57
CA SER A 111 -18.18 10.99 -19.61
C SER A 111 -18.50 11.74 -20.90
N GLU A 112 -19.09 11.03 -21.87
CA GLU A 112 -19.67 11.61 -23.06
C GLU A 112 -20.59 12.74 -22.61
N LYS A 113 -20.17 13.98 -22.88
CA LYS A 113 -21.01 15.15 -22.66
C LYS A 113 -22.20 14.98 -23.60
N ARG A 114 -23.38 14.68 -23.04
CA ARG A 114 -24.64 14.77 -23.77
C ARG A 114 -24.82 16.24 -24.15
N THR A 115 -24.47 16.57 -25.38
CA THR A 115 -24.97 17.76 -26.07
C THR A 115 -26.44 17.52 -26.39
N TYR A 116 -27.30 18.39 -25.87
CA TYR A 116 -28.70 18.51 -26.26
C TYR A 116 -28.81 19.14 -27.65
#